data_AF-A0A554LI17-F1
#
_entry.id   AF-A0A554LI17-F1
#
_cell.length_a   1.000
_cell.length_b   1.000
_cell.length_c   1.000
_cell.angle_alpha   90.00
_cell.angle_beta   90.00
_cell.angle_gamma   90.00
#
_symmetry.space_group_name_H-M   'P 1'
#
loop_
_entity.id
_entity.type
_entity.pdbx_description
1 polymer ?
#
loop_
_entity_poly.entity_id
_entity_poly.type
_entity_poly.pdbx_seq_one_letter_code
_entity_poly.pdbx_strand_id
1 'polypeptide(L)'
;MGNAIGAAGLLGIADTVNRFVLNGADLGMGGTITNSSFAGASLVIKSGNVGIGTTAPTAQLHLVKADSSALTDILVNPTVKTSGNLLDLQVGGISQFSVNNAGSIHFAKGSVIDWDSTARTYAGRIEGVDTTPGVSGPNEGLDLVFSTKWTGNSALVEKLRINNVGHVSIGSTASNVYNSVFSIAGPAQYTGGQVFNPWGTGGAQVRGLAGLYTDNSDAGTRATAVAWSIAQPTFGSTNAVTITDAATLYIANAPVAGTNITLTRSHALWVAAGDSIFAGNVGIGTTSPGGKLEVSGQYYSTKYTATTTMDWANGNVPATAKWPGGVAPVLTSTASAVDIFTFASDGTNLLNLGFAADVK
;
A
#
# COMPACT_ATOMS: atom_id res chain seq x y z
N MET A 1 13.72 -90.15 -35.73
CA MET A 1 14.25 -88.77 -35.63
C MET A 1 13.22 -87.86 -36.27
N GLY A 2 12.68 -86.90 -35.52
CA GLY A 2 11.65 -85.97 -35.98
C GLY A 2 10.76 -85.55 -34.81
N ASN A 3 11.20 -84.56 -34.04
CA ASN A 3 10.39 -84.00 -32.95
C ASN A 3 9.21 -83.24 -33.55
N ALA A 4 8.00 -83.68 -33.21
CA ALA A 4 6.75 -82.99 -33.53
C ALA A 4 6.63 -81.72 -32.68
N ILE A 5 6.28 -80.61 -33.34
CA ILE A 5 5.96 -79.34 -32.68
C ILE A 5 4.47 -79.41 -32.30
N GLY A 6 4.19 -79.42 -30.99
CA GLY A 6 2.84 -79.52 -30.43
C GLY A 6 2.02 -78.24 -30.62
N ALA A 7 0.70 -78.41 -30.74
CA ALA A 7 -0.28 -77.35 -30.89
C ALA A 7 -0.37 -76.44 -29.63
N ALA A 8 0.26 -75.26 -29.68
CA ALA A 8 -0.14 -74.05 -28.92
C ALA A 8 0.66 -72.83 -29.42
N GLY A 9 -0.01 -71.86 -30.05
CA GLY A 9 0.53 -70.51 -30.31
C GLY A 9 1.03 -70.26 -31.73
N LEU A 10 0.12 -70.23 -32.71
CA LEU A 10 0.43 -69.78 -34.07
C LEU A 10 0.59 -68.25 -34.09
N LEU A 11 1.80 -67.77 -34.39
CA LEU A 11 2.07 -66.38 -34.72
C LEU A 11 1.76 -66.13 -36.20
N GLY A 12 0.57 -65.63 -36.50
CA GLY A 12 0.17 -65.30 -37.87
C GLY A 12 0.77 -63.98 -38.33
N ILE A 13 1.70 -64.02 -39.29
CA ILE A 13 2.13 -62.86 -40.08
C ILE A 13 1.12 -62.71 -41.24
N ALA A 14 0.32 -61.65 -41.21
CA ALA A 14 -0.88 -61.54 -42.04
C ALA A 14 -0.73 -60.68 -43.31
N ASP A 15 0.39 -59.98 -43.54
CA ASP A 15 0.61 -59.22 -44.77
C ASP A 15 2.10 -59.08 -45.16
N THR A 16 2.37 -58.52 -46.34
CA THR A 16 3.71 -58.33 -46.93
C THR A 16 4.63 -57.36 -46.20
N VAL A 17 4.15 -56.72 -45.12
CA VAL A 17 4.96 -55.96 -44.18
C VAL A 17 5.08 -56.84 -42.94
N ASN A 18 6.31 -57.08 -42.45
CA ASN A 18 6.54 -57.84 -41.21
C ASN A 18 5.86 -57.16 -40.01
N ARG A 19 4.56 -57.43 -39.82
CA ARG A 19 3.72 -56.92 -38.76
C ARG A 19 3.22 -58.09 -37.94
N PHE A 20 3.52 -58.05 -36.65
CA PHE A 20 2.91 -58.89 -35.65
C PHE A 20 1.46 -58.43 -35.46
N VAL A 21 0.49 -59.17 -36.00
CA VAL A 21 -0.94 -58.84 -35.93
C VAL A 21 -1.61 -59.76 -34.91
N LEU A 22 -2.02 -59.24 -33.75
CA LEU A 22 -2.90 -59.97 -32.84
C LEU A 22 -4.35 -59.67 -33.22
N ASN A 23 -5.04 -60.68 -33.73
CA ASN A 23 -6.44 -60.58 -34.13
C ASN A 23 -7.34 -60.79 -32.89
N GLY A 24 -7.36 -59.79 -32.01
CA GLY A 24 -8.09 -59.78 -30.74
C GLY A 24 -7.83 -58.47 -29.97
N ALA A 25 -8.84 -57.93 -29.30
CA ALA A 25 -8.94 -56.51 -28.93
C ALA A 25 -7.85 -55.91 -28.00
N ASP A 26 -6.89 -56.69 -27.49
CA ASP A 26 -5.90 -56.24 -26.52
C ASP A 26 -4.49 -56.79 -26.84
N LEU A 27 -3.47 -55.91 -26.89
CA LEU A 27 -2.07 -56.28 -27.09
C LEU A 27 -1.28 -56.07 -25.79
N GLY A 28 -1.14 -57.14 -24.99
CA GLY A 28 -0.19 -57.18 -23.88
C GLY A 28 1.19 -57.62 -24.40
N MET A 29 2.14 -56.70 -24.49
CA MET A 29 3.52 -57.05 -24.84
C MET A 29 4.33 -57.32 -23.57
N GLY A 30 4.66 -58.58 -23.34
CA GLY A 30 5.57 -58.97 -22.27
C GLY A 30 5.69 -60.48 -22.03
N GLY A 31 5.61 -61.34 -23.06
CA GLY A 31 5.67 -62.80 -22.86
C GLY A 31 4.51 -63.36 -22.02
N THR A 32 4.40 -64.70 -21.98
CA THR A 32 3.26 -65.39 -21.36
C THR A 32 3.41 -65.46 -19.83
N ILE A 33 2.60 -64.72 -19.08
CA ILE A 33 2.30 -65.06 -17.68
C ILE A 33 0.89 -65.68 -17.68
N THR A 34 0.72 -66.89 -17.15
CA THR A 34 -0.56 -67.64 -17.13
C THR A 34 -1.21 -67.64 -15.75
N ASN A 35 -0.89 -66.64 -14.93
CA ASN A 35 -1.43 -66.50 -13.58
C ASN A 35 -2.70 -65.62 -13.63
N SER A 36 -3.82 -66.13 -13.12
CA SER A 36 -5.08 -65.39 -12.94
C SER A 36 -4.96 -64.14 -12.05
N SER A 37 -3.79 -63.93 -11.44
CA SER A 37 -3.38 -62.75 -10.68
C SER A 37 -2.58 -61.72 -11.50
N PHE A 38 -2.98 -61.39 -12.73
CA PHE A 38 -2.61 -60.09 -13.35
C PHE A 38 -3.31 -58.89 -12.68
N ALA A 39 -3.63 -59.01 -11.39
CA ALA A 39 -3.71 -57.89 -10.48
C ALA A 39 -2.32 -57.23 -10.44
N GLY A 40 -2.16 -56.13 -11.19
CA GLY A 40 -0.93 -55.32 -11.23
C GLY A 40 -0.27 -55.15 -12.62
N ALA A 41 -1.05 -54.98 -13.69
CA ALA A 41 -0.54 -54.90 -15.08
C ALA A 41 0.45 -53.74 -15.30
N SER A 42 1.65 -53.99 -15.85
CA SER A 42 2.65 -52.93 -16.11
C SER A 42 2.31 -52.01 -17.30
N LEU A 43 1.68 -52.51 -18.37
CA LEU A 43 1.20 -51.73 -19.51
C LEU A 43 0.03 -52.47 -20.20
N VAL A 44 -1.07 -51.78 -20.46
CA VAL A 44 -2.30 -52.29 -21.11
C VAL A 44 -2.69 -51.34 -22.21
N ILE A 45 -2.97 -51.85 -23.42
CA ILE A 45 -3.63 -51.08 -24.48
C ILE A 45 -5.01 -51.69 -24.68
N LYS A 46 -6.07 -50.95 -24.33
CA LYS A 46 -7.46 -51.42 -24.40
C LYS A 46 -8.36 -50.33 -24.95
N SER A 47 -9.14 -50.66 -25.99
CA SER A 47 -10.08 -49.74 -26.64
C SER A 47 -9.43 -48.41 -27.08
N GLY A 48 -8.16 -48.44 -27.49
CA GLY A 48 -7.40 -47.24 -27.89
C GLY A 48 -6.77 -46.45 -26.74
N ASN A 49 -6.97 -46.85 -25.48
CA ASN A 49 -6.36 -46.22 -24.30
C ASN A 49 -5.16 -47.02 -23.81
N VAL A 50 -4.15 -46.32 -23.29
CA VAL A 50 -2.94 -46.89 -22.68
C VAL A 50 -3.04 -46.77 -21.15
N GLY A 51 -3.11 -47.91 -20.45
CA GLY A 51 -3.03 -48.01 -19.00
C GLY A 51 -1.66 -48.48 -18.54
N ILE A 52 -1.07 -47.86 -17.52
CA ILE A 52 0.15 -48.32 -16.84
C ILE A 52 -0.22 -48.54 -15.38
N GLY A 53 -0.04 -49.75 -14.87
CA GLY A 53 -0.45 -50.13 -13.50
C GLY A 53 -1.98 -50.28 -13.30
N THR A 54 -2.77 -50.21 -14.39
CA THR A 54 -4.22 -50.46 -14.39
C THR A 54 -4.66 -51.32 -15.58
N THR A 55 -5.69 -52.13 -15.37
CA THR A 55 -6.33 -52.96 -16.41
C THR A 55 -7.62 -52.33 -16.97
N ALA A 56 -8.04 -51.19 -16.42
CA ALA A 56 -9.22 -50.45 -16.85
C ALA A 56 -8.88 -48.96 -17.08
N PRO A 57 -8.13 -48.62 -18.14
CA PRO A 57 -7.80 -47.24 -18.44
C PRO A 57 -9.05 -46.43 -18.84
N THR A 58 -9.33 -45.35 -18.12
CA THR A 58 -10.49 -44.46 -18.34
C THR A 58 -10.16 -43.21 -19.16
N ALA A 59 -8.87 -43.00 -19.46
CA ALA A 59 -8.35 -41.92 -20.31
C ALA A 59 -7.35 -42.50 -21.32
N GLN A 60 -7.03 -41.73 -22.37
CA GLN A 60 -6.09 -42.15 -23.42
C GLN A 60 -4.73 -42.58 -22.85
N LEU A 61 -4.30 -41.95 -21.76
CA LEU A 61 -3.18 -42.39 -20.93
C LEU A 61 -3.63 -42.38 -19.46
N HIS A 62 -3.66 -43.54 -18.82
CA HIS A 62 -4.03 -43.70 -17.42
C HIS A 62 -2.91 -44.42 -16.65
N LEU A 63 -2.20 -43.68 -15.79
CA LEU A 63 -1.20 -44.25 -14.88
C LEU A 63 -1.85 -44.46 -13.52
N VAL A 64 -1.76 -45.67 -12.98
CA VAL A 64 -2.22 -46.03 -11.64
C VAL A 64 -1.09 -46.74 -10.92
N LYS A 65 -0.83 -46.38 -9.66
CA LYS A 65 0.05 -47.06 -8.68
C LYS A 65 1.57 -46.90 -8.89
N ALA A 66 2.15 -45.99 -8.10
CA ALA A 66 3.36 -46.25 -7.33
C ALA A 66 2.93 -46.61 -5.90
N ASP A 67 3.00 -47.87 -5.49
CA ASP A 67 2.59 -48.32 -4.15
C ASP A 67 3.62 -48.06 -3.05
N SER A 68 4.65 -47.28 -3.37
CA SER A 68 5.61 -46.73 -2.44
C SER A 68 5.68 -45.23 -2.65
N SER A 69 5.50 -44.44 -1.59
CA SER A 69 5.67 -42.98 -1.60
C SER A 69 7.08 -42.52 -1.99
N ALA A 70 8.01 -43.45 -2.27
CA ALA A 70 9.37 -43.19 -2.71
C ALA A 70 9.55 -43.14 -4.24
N LEU A 71 8.52 -43.44 -5.04
CA LEU A 71 8.63 -43.49 -6.51
C LEU A 71 7.93 -42.28 -7.16
N THR A 72 8.51 -41.76 -8.25
CA THR A 72 7.92 -40.72 -9.10
C THR A 72 7.08 -41.38 -10.20
N ASP A 73 5.79 -41.05 -10.31
CA ASP A 73 4.90 -41.61 -11.33
C ASP A 73 5.32 -41.23 -12.77
N ILE A 74 5.77 -39.99 -12.97
CA ILE A 74 6.29 -39.48 -14.26
C ILE A 74 7.60 -38.72 -14.02
N LEU A 75 8.72 -39.32 -14.41
CA LEU A 75 10.05 -38.67 -14.40
C LEU A 75 10.39 -38.15 -15.79
N VAL A 76 10.60 -36.84 -15.92
CA VAL A 76 11.13 -36.21 -17.13
C VAL A 76 12.52 -35.65 -16.82
N ASN A 77 13.58 -36.37 -17.19
CA ASN A 77 14.98 -36.00 -16.92
C ASN A 77 15.86 -36.10 -18.17
N PRO A 78 15.68 -35.20 -19.17
CA PRO A 78 16.55 -35.18 -20.33
C PRO A 78 17.93 -34.64 -19.94
N THR A 79 18.99 -35.38 -20.25
CA THR A 79 20.35 -35.06 -19.79
C THR A 79 21.04 -33.91 -20.54
N VAL A 80 20.47 -33.42 -21.64
CA VAL A 80 21.08 -32.38 -22.52
C VAL A 80 20.08 -31.38 -23.11
N LYS A 81 18.99 -31.05 -22.41
CA LYS A 81 17.92 -30.21 -22.96
C LYS A 81 18.17 -28.72 -22.76
N THR A 82 18.56 -28.01 -23.83
CA THR A 82 18.85 -26.57 -23.82
C THR A 82 17.70 -25.69 -24.34
N SER A 83 16.61 -26.29 -24.84
CA SER A 83 15.45 -25.58 -25.37
C SER A 83 14.14 -26.39 -25.22
N GLY A 84 12.99 -25.72 -25.42
CA GLY A 84 11.64 -26.31 -25.38
C GLY A 84 11.14 -26.68 -23.98
N ASN A 85 9.97 -27.32 -23.91
CA ASN A 85 9.24 -27.66 -22.69
C ASN A 85 9.54 -29.08 -22.17
N LEU A 86 9.76 -29.26 -20.87
CA LEU A 86 9.85 -30.56 -20.19
C LEU A 86 8.49 -31.25 -20.18
N LEU A 87 7.43 -30.50 -19.91
CA LEU A 87 6.05 -30.93 -20.04
C LEU A 87 5.29 -29.90 -20.86
N ASP A 88 4.47 -30.34 -21.81
CA ASP A 88 3.64 -29.45 -22.63
C ASP A 88 2.29 -30.11 -22.92
N LEU A 89 1.23 -29.55 -22.36
CA LEU A 89 -0.15 -29.98 -22.60
C LEU A 89 -0.78 -28.97 -23.56
N GLN A 90 -1.11 -29.41 -24.77
CA GLN A 90 -1.57 -28.54 -25.85
C GLN A 90 -3.03 -28.79 -26.25
N VAL A 91 -3.71 -27.75 -26.74
CA VAL A 91 -5.01 -27.84 -27.44
C VAL A 91 -4.89 -27.06 -28.74
N GLY A 92 -5.16 -27.70 -29.88
CA GLY A 92 -5.10 -27.06 -31.20
C GLY A 92 -3.71 -26.51 -31.57
N GLY A 93 -2.63 -27.15 -31.09
CA GLY A 93 -1.24 -26.71 -31.32
C GLY A 93 -0.78 -25.55 -30.42
N ILE A 94 -1.58 -25.16 -29.43
CA ILE A 94 -1.24 -24.13 -28.45
C ILE A 94 -1.03 -24.83 -27.10
N SER A 95 0.14 -24.67 -26.48
CA SER A 95 0.37 -25.00 -25.06
C SER A 95 -0.74 -24.40 -24.21
N GLN A 96 -1.18 -25.11 -23.17
CA GLN A 96 -2.18 -24.71 -22.16
C GLN A 96 -1.56 -24.79 -20.76
N PHE A 97 -0.69 -25.77 -20.54
CA PHE A 97 0.17 -25.87 -19.38
C PHE A 97 1.53 -26.41 -19.83
N SER A 98 2.60 -25.74 -19.44
CA SER A 98 3.94 -26.21 -19.76
C SER A 98 4.92 -25.94 -18.64
N VAL A 99 5.95 -26.78 -18.55
CA VAL A 99 7.15 -26.52 -17.76
C VAL A 99 8.28 -26.38 -18.75
N ASN A 100 8.97 -25.24 -18.81
CA ASN A 100 10.09 -25.05 -19.75
C ASN A 100 11.36 -25.81 -19.28
N ASN A 101 12.43 -25.83 -20.08
CA ASN A 101 13.69 -26.49 -19.69
C ASN A 101 14.38 -25.86 -18.46
N ALA A 102 14.06 -24.60 -18.13
CA ALA A 102 14.58 -23.89 -16.96
C ALA A 102 13.72 -24.11 -15.70
N GLY A 103 12.65 -24.92 -15.78
CA GLY A 103 11.75 -25.19 -14.66
C GLY A 103 10.64 -24.15 -14.46
N SER A 104 10.52 -23.15 -15.32
CA SER A 104 9.42 -22.18 -15.25
C SER A 104 8.12 -22.85 -15.65
N ILE A 105 7.07 -22.62 -14.86
CA ILE A 105 5.72 -23.08 -15.14
C ILE A 105 5.00 -21.99 -15.93
N HIS A 106 4.50 -22.34 -17.10
CA HIS A 106 3.61 -21.50 -17.88
C HIS A 106 2.22 -22.12 -17.95
N PHE A 107 1.20 -21.31 -17.68
CA PHE A 107 -0.18 -21.61 -18.05
C PHE A 107 -0.48 -20.73 -19.25
N ALA A 108 -0.85 -21.32 -20.39
CA ALA A 108 -1.21 -20.50 -21.53
C ALA A 108 -2.61 -19.96 -21.32
N LYS A 109 -2.73 -18.64 -21.47
CA LYS A 109 -3.93 -17.85 -21.16
C LYS A 109 -4.42 -18.08 -19.72
N GLY A 110 -4.13 -17.12 -18.84
CA GLY A 110 -4.89 -16.97 -17.58
C GLY A 110 -4.39 -17.73 -16.35
N SER A 111 -3.11 -17.61 -15.97
CA SER A 111 -2.72 -17.69 -14.55
C SER A 111 -2.13 -16.34 -14.14
N VAL A 112 -2.76 -15.54 -13.28
CA VAL A 112 -3.36 -15.96 -11.99
C VAL A 112 -4.89 -15.75 -11.87
N ILE A 113 -5.58 -15.01 -12.75
CA ILE A 113 -7.05 -14.81 -12.69
C ILE A 113 -7.61 -14.66 -14.12
N ASP A 114 -8.64 -15.41 -14.44
CA ASP A 114 -9.20 -15.66 -15.80
C ASP A 114 -9.97 -14.49 -16.44
N TRP A 115 -10.09 -14.48 -17.79
CA TRP A 115 -11.36 -14.16 -18.49
C TRP A 115 -11.39 -14.65 -19.96
N ASP A 116 -12.44 -15.42 -20.24
CA ASP A 116 -12.86 -16.04 -21.50
C ASP A 116 -13.35 -15.09 -22.63
N SER A 117 -13.23 -15.61 -23.85
CA SER A 117 -14.01 -15.37 -25.08
C SER A 117 -13.67 -14.16 -25.96
N THR A 118 -12.85 -14.47 -26.96
CA THR A 118 -12.92 -13.99 -28.36
C THR A 118 -12.48 -12.58 -28.77
N ALA A 119 -12.21 -11.59 -27.90
CA ALA A 119 -11.64 -10.32 -28.41
C ALA A 119 -10.98 -9.36 -27.39
N ARG A 120 -10.43 -9.82 -26.25
CA ARG A 120 -9.88 -8.90 -25.24
C ARG A 120 -8.59 -9.42 -24.58
N THR A 121 -7.43 -8.94 -25.06
CA THR A 121 -6.08 -9.28 -24.57
C THR A 121 -5.69 -8.49 -23.31
N TYR A 122 -6.48 -8.57 -22.24
CA TYR A 122 -6.12 -7.94 -20.96
C TYR A 122 -5.42 -8.97 -20.06
N ALA A 123 -4.14 -9.19 -20.27
CA ALA A 123 -3.34 -9.99 -19.35
C ALA A 123 -2.73 -9.08 -18.27
N GLY A 124 -3.00 -9.39 -17.00
CA GLY A 124 -2.10 -9.02 -15.91
C GLY A 124 -0.95 -10.03 -15.84
N ARG A 125 0.24 -9.60 -15.39
CA ARG A 125 1.42 -10.46 -15.19
C ARG A 125 1.92 -10.28 -13.76
N ILE A 126 2.22 -11.39 -13.09
CA ILE A 126 2.95 -11.41 -11.82
C ILE A 126 4.24 -12.16 -12.09
N GLU A 127 5.39 -11.54 -11.85
CA GLU A 127 6.69 -12.13 -12.16
C GLU A 127 7.76 -11.71 -11.16
N GLY A 128 8.77 -12.56 -10.99
CA GLY A 128 10.06 -12.13 -10.45
C GLY A 128 10.84 -11.38 -11.53
N VAL A 129 11.37 -10.21 -11.22
CA VAL A 129 12.22 -9.41 -12.11
C VAL A 129 13.61 -9.35 -11.49
N ASP A 130 14.61 -9.80 -12.24
CA ASP A 130 16.02 -9.58 -11.89
C ASP A 130 16.36 -8.09 -12.09
N THR A 131 16.76 -7.44 -11.00
CA THR A 131 17.15 -6.03 -10.98
C THR A 131 18.62 -5.79 -11.32
N THR A 132 19.40 -6.85 -11.53
CA THR A 132 20.84 -6.82 -11.83
C THR A 132 21.19 -7.69 -13.05
N PRO A 133 20.76 -7.31 -14.28
CA PRO A 133 21.00 -8.15 -15.45
C PRO A 133 22.50 -8.37 -15.68
N GLY A 134 22.97 -9.62 -15.55
CA GLY A 134 24.33 -10.03 -15.93
C GLY A 134 25.24 -10.56 -14.83
N VAL A 135 24.77 -10.71 -13.58
CA VAL A 135 25.53 -11.38 -12.50
C VAL A 135 24.92 -12.75 -12.18
N SER A 136 25.36 -13.79 -12.87
CA SER A 136 24.89 -15.17 -12.62
C SER A 136 25.31 -15.66 -11.23
N GLY A 137 24.42 -15.56 -10.23
CA GLY A 137 24.67 -16.03 -8.87
C GLY A 137 23.39 -16.18 -8.04
N PRO A 138 23.40 -16.97 -6.95
CA PRO A 138 22.21 -17.26 -6.13
C PRO A 138 21.64 -16.05 -5.36
N ASN A 139 22.20 -14.84 -5.56
CA ASN A 139 21.88 -13.61 -4.84
C ASN A 139 21.44 -12.48 -5.80
N GLU A 140 20.83 -12.82 -6.94
CA GLU A 140 20.17 -11.82 -7.79
C GLU A 140 19.03 -11.18 -7.00
N GLY A 141 19.01 -9.85 -6.91
CA GLY A 141 17.93 -9.12 -6.26
C GLY A 141 16.64 -9.31 -7.04
N LEU A 142 15.78 -10.23 -6.62
CA LEU A 142 14.50 -10.48 -7.27
C LEU A 142 13.43 -9.55 -6.69
N ASP A 143 12.88 -8.69 -7.55
CA ASP A 143 11.69 -7.92 -7.25
C ASP A 143 10.45 -8.74 -7.65
N LEU A 144 9.37 -8.68 -6.87
CA LEU A 144 8.07 -9.20 -7.28
C LEU A 144 7.24 -8.09 -7.91
N VAL A 145 6.89 -8.24 -9.18
CA VAL A 145 6.21 -7.20 -9.96
C VAL A 145 4.83 -7.66 -10.42
N PHE A 146 3.85 -6.77 -10.28
CA PHE A 146 2.50 -6.89 -10.81
C PHE A 146 2.34 -5.87 -11.92
N SER A 147 2.09 -6.34 -13.13
CA SER A 147 1.90 -5.52 -14.31
C SER A 147 0.51 -5.71 -14.91
N THR A 148 -0.08 -4.66 -15.46
CA THR A 148 -1.32 -4.74 -16.23
C THR A 148 -1.17 -4.12 -17.60
N LYS A 149 -1.96 -4.61 -18.55
CA LYS A 149 -2.13 -4.02 -19.88
C LYS A 149 -3.54 -3.46 -19.99
N TRP A 150 -3.67 -2.25 -20.54
CA TRP A 150 -4.96 -1.61 -20.84
C TRP A 150 -5.08 -1.37 -22.35
N THR A 151 -6.29 -1.15 -22.86
CA THR A 151 -6.58 -1.00 -24.30
C THR A 151 -5.80 0.12 -24.98
N GLY A 152 -5.33 1.11 -24.22
CA GLY A 152 -4.52 2.22 -24.72
C GLY A 152 -3.01 1.99 -24.72
N ASN A 153 -2.50 0.84 -24.24
CA ASN A 153 -1.07 0.54 -24.24
C ASN A 153 -0.78 -0.87 -24.77
N SER A 154 0.16 -0.97 -25.71
CA SER A 154 0.55 -2.24 -26.33
C SER A 154 1.47 -3.08 -25.43
N ALA A 155 2.16 -2.46 -24.46
CA ALA A 155 3.03 -3.11 -23.49
C ALA A 155 2.37 -3.27 -22.11
N LEU A 156 2.85 -4.26 -21.34
CA LEU A 156 2.57 -4.37 -19.91
C LEU A 156 3.18 -3.17 -19.18
N VAL A 157 2.43 -2.60 -18.24
CA VAL A 157 2.89 -1.51 -17.37
C VAL A 157 2.88 -2.02 -15.95
N GLU A 158 4.01 -1.86 -15.26
CA GLU A 158 4.12 -2.11 -13.83
C GLU A 158 3.13 -1.27 -13.02
N LYS A 159 2.44 -1.91 -12.08
CA LYS A 159 1.44 -1.30 -11.19
C LYS A 159 1.77 -1.48 -9.72
N LEU A 160 2.38 -2.60 -9.34
CA LEU A 160 2.87 -2.82 -7.99
C LEU A 160 4.21 -3.54 -8.04
N ARG A 161 5.14 -3.15 -7.17
CA ARG A 161 6.41 -3.83 -6.97
C ARG A 161 6.69 -4.02 -5.50
N ILE A 162 7.17 -5.20 -5.13
CA ILE A 162 7.86 -5.45 -3.87
C ILE A 162 9.31 -5.70 -4.22
N ASN A 163 10.22 -4.82 -3.79
CA ASN A 163 11.63 -4.98 -4.16
C ASN A 163 12.36 -5.98 -3.23
N ASN A 164 13.59 -6.32 -3.60
CA ASN A 164 14.45 -7.23 -2.84
C ASN A 164 14.75 -6.81 -1.37
N VAL A 165 14.51 -5.54 -1.00
CA VAL A 165 14.63 -5.01 0.38
C VAL A 165 13.28 -4.85 1.08
N GLY A 166 12.17 -5.26 0.45
CA GLY A 166 10.83 -5.28 1.04
C GLY A 166 10.02 -3.98 0.89
N HIS A 167 10.49 -3.02 0.10
CA HIS A 167 9.72 -1.81 -0.18
C HIS A 167 8.60 -2.10 -1.18
N VAL A 168 7.42 -1.55 -0.91
CA VAL A 168 6.24 -1.68 -1.75
C VAL A 168 5.98 -0.37 -2.50
N SER A 169 5.94 -0.42 -3.83
CA SER A 169 5.60 0.72 -4.67
C SER A 169 4.31 0.46 -5.44
N ILE A 170 3.40 1.43 -5.47
CA ILE A 170 2.12 1.35 -6.18
C ILE A 170 2.01 2.49 -7.18
N GLY A 171 1.88 2.14 -8.46
CA GLY A 171 1.59 3.07 -9.56
C GLY A 171 2.78 3.90 -10.05
N SER A 172 3.98 3.75 -9.47
CA SER A 172 5.21 4.38 -9.99
C SER A 172 5.93 3.43 -10.95
N THR A 173 6.28 3.91 -12.14
CA THR A 173 7.09 3.16 -13.11
C THR A 173 8.61 3.33 -12.90
N ALA A 174 9.02 4.12 -11.92
CA ALA A 174 10.41 4.36 -11.58
C ALA A 174 10.85 3.42 -10.45
N SER A 175 11.63 2.41 -10.85
CA SER A 175 12.57 1.68 -9.99
C SER A 175 13.46 2.70 -9.24
N ASN A 176 13.62 2.55 -7.93
CA ASN A 176 14.57 3.26 -7.07
C ASN A 176 14.41 4.78 -6.85
N VAL A 177 13.53 5.16 -5.92
CA VAL A 177 13.84 6.28 -5.01
C VAL A 177 14.02 5.70 -3.60
N TYR A 178 15.28 5.43 -3.28
CA TYR A 178 15.79 4.75 -2.08
C TYR A 178 15.58 5.52 -0.76
N ASN A 179 14.33 5.73 -0.31
CA ASN A 179 14.10 6.06 1.12
C ASN A 179 12.67 5.81 1.65
N SER A 180 11.79 5.15 0.90
CA SER A 180 10.43 4.87 1.39
C SER A 180 10.14 3.38 1.32
N VAL A 181 9.77 2.80 2.47
CA VAL A 181 9.24 1.43 2.56
C VAL A 181 7.93 1.30 1.78
N PHE A 182 7.22 2.41 1.59
CA PHE A 182 5.97 2.47 0.85
C PHE A 182 5.86 3.76 0.03
N SER A 183 5.56 3.64 -1.27
CA SER A 183 5.34 4.76 -2.19
C SER A 183 4.06 4.57 -3.02
N ILE A 184 3.30 5.64 -3.22
CA ILE A 184 2.10 5.68 -4.07
C ILE A 184 2.21 6.89 -5.01
N ALA A 185 2.09 6.69 -6.32
CA ALA A 185 2.14 7.76 -7.33
C ALA A 185 0.83 8.59 -7.43
N GLY A 186 -0.23 8.16 -6.76
CA GLY A 186 -1.54 8.81 -6.69
C GLY A 186 -2.00 9.02 -5.24
N PRO A 187 -3.22 9.57 -5.03
CA PRO A 187 -3.71 9.83 -3.69
C PRO A 187 -3.95 8.53 -2.91
N ALA A 188 -3.41 8.45 -1.70
CA ALA A 188 -3.84 7.47 -0.71
C ALA A 188 -5.17 7.93 -0.11
N GLN A 189 -6.26 7.25 -0.44
CA GLN A 189 -7.58 7.52 0.16
C GLN A 189 -7.88 6.48 1.24
N TYR A 190 -8.11 6.95 2.47
CA TYR A 190 -8.55 6.11 3.59
C TYR A 190 -10.05 6.32 3.80
N THR A 191 -10.87 5.33 3.44
CA THR A 191 -12.34 5.38 3.55
C THR A 191 -12.87 4.26 4.44
N GLY A 192 -14.07 4.46 5.00
CA GLY A 192 -14.75 3.49 5.86
C GLY A 192 -14.29 3.50 7.32
N GLY A 193 -15.22 3.25 8.23
CA GLY A 193 -14.94 3.10 9.66
C GLY A 193 -14.14 1.83 9.93
N GLN A 194 -13.11 1.93 10.77
CA GLN A 194 -12.27 0.79 11.18
C GLN A 194 -12.65 0.34 12.60
N VAL A 195 -12.61 -0.96 12.86
CA VAL A 195 -12.79 -1.53 14.21
C VAL A 195 -11.42 -1.76 14.83
N PHE A 196 -11.08 -1.01 15.88
CA PHE A 196 -9.83 -1.15 16.63
C PHE A 196 -10.09 -1.38 18.12
N ASN A 197 -9.23 -2.17 18.77
CA ASN A 197 -9.27 -2.43 20.20
C ASN A 197 -7.82 -2.57 20.72
N PRO A 198 -7.33 -1.78 21.72
CA PRO A 198 -7.93 -0.62 22.40
C PRO A 198 -7.58 0.74 21.77
N TRP A 199 -8.31 1.79 22.18
CA TRP A 199 -8.11 3.18 21.73
C TRP A 199 -7.14 3.93 22.66
N GLY A 200 -6.16 4.61 22.08
CA GLY A 200 -5.18 5.45 22.77
C GLY A 200 -4.68 6.55 21.83
N THR A 201 -3.53 7.17 22.13
CA THR A 201 -2.93 8.23 21.30
C THR A 201 -2.44 7.77 19.93
N GLY A 202 -2.56 6.48 19.62
CA GLY A 202 -2.10 5.90 18.36
C GLY A 202 -2.80 6.43 17.11
N GLY A 203 -3.98 7.07 17.17
CA GLY A 203 -4.75 7.47 15.97
C GLY A 203 -5.36 6.27 15.22
N ALA A 204 -6.40 6.39 14.40
CA ALA A 204 -7.02 5.19 13.78
C ALA A 204 -6.64 4.94 12.31
N GLN A 205 -6.29 6.00 11.56
CA GLN A 205 -6.09 5.92 10.11
C GLN A 205 -4.60 6.03 9.73
N VAL A 206 -3.94 7.08 10.23
CA VAL A 206 -2.51 7.33 9.99
C VAL A 206 -1.83 7.47 11.34
N ARG A 207 -0.69 6.79 11.51
CA ARG A 207 0.08 6.78 12.76
C ARG A 207 1.56 7.03 12.47
N GLY A 208 2.16 7.94 13.22
CA GLY A 208 3.61 8.04 13.36
C GLY A 208 4.05 7.49 14.71
N LEU A 209 5.01 6.57 14.72
CA LEU A 209 5.52 5.98 15.95
C LEU A 209 6.80 6.69 16.40
N ALA A 210 7.08 6.64 17.70
CA ALA A 210 8.35 7.11 18.22
C ALA A 210 9.49 6.25 17.64
N GLY A 211 10.58 6.89 17.22
CA GLY A 211 11.75 6.23 16.66
C GLY A 211 12.99 7.10 16.82
N LEU A 212 14.16 6.44 16.88
CA LEU A 212 15.46 7.11 16.79
C LEU A 212 15.78 7.31 15.31
N TYR A 213 15.88 8.57 14.87
CA TYR A 213 16.31 8.93 13.51
C TYR A 213 17.76 9.44 13.58
N THR A 214 18.70 8.60 13.18
CA THR A 214 20.13 8.91 13.24
C THR A 214 20.59 9.58 11.94
N ASP A 215 21.16 10.79 12.04
CA ASP A 215 21.90 11.42 10.93
C ASP A 215 23.36 10.95 10.97
N ASN A 216 23.79 10.20 9.95
CA ASN A 216 25.15 9.66 9.80
C ASN A 216 26.07 10.54 8.94
N SER A 217 25.65 11.76 8.57
CA SER A 217 26.49 12.68 7.82
C SER A 217 27.55 13.37 8.70
N ASP A 218 28.56 13.98 8.07
CA ASP A 218 29.72 14.56 8.76
C ASP A 218 29.36 15.57 9.86
N ALA A 219 30.22 15.69 10.87
CA ALA A 219 30.00 16.57 12.01
C ALA A 219 29.71 18.04 11.60
N GLY A 220 28.65 18.64 12.13
CA GLY A 220 28.29 20.04 11.88
C GLY A 220 26.93 20.43 12.47
N THR A 221 26.53 21.70 12.31
CA THR A 221 25.20 22.19 12.69
C THR A 221 24.22 22.01 11.53
N ARG A 222 23.05 21.42 11.80
CA ARG A 222 21.95 21.33 10.83
C ARG A 222 20.95 22.43 11.12
N ALA A 223 20.57 23.21 10.11
CA ALA A 223 19.60 24.29 10.27
C ALA A 223 18.18 23.78 10.57
N THR A 224 17.81 22.61 10.06
CA THR A 224 16.47 22.02 10.25
C THR A 224 16.55 20.50 10.09
N ALA A 225 15.79 19.77 10.91
CA ALA A 225 15.53 18.34 10.77
C ALA A 225 14.04 18.09 11.04
N VAL A 226 13.37 17.34 10.16
CA VAL A 226 11.92 17.08 10.24
C VAL A 226 11.64 15.59 10.15
N ALA A 227 10.81 15.06 11.05
CA ALA A 227 10.36 13.67 11.01
C ALA A 227 9.11 13.50 10.13
N TRP A 228 8.24 14.50 10.11
CA TRP A 228 7.03 14.56 9.28
C TRP A 228 7.05 15.89 8.52
N SER A 229 6.82 15.84 7.21
CA SER A 229 6.72 17.03 6.38
C SER A 229 5.48 16.99 5.51
N ILE A 230 4.85 18.15 5.35
CA ILE A 230 3.80 18.38 4.35
C ILE A 230 4.32 19.51 3.48
N ALA A 231 4.74 19.19 2.25
CA ALA A 231 5.32 20.15 1.32
C ALA A 231 4.24 21.07 0.73
N GLN A 232 4.67 22.24 0.23
CA GLN A 232 3.77 23.18 -0.46
C GLN A 232 3.28 22.57 -1.79
N PRO A 233 1.95 22.40 -1.99
CA PRO A 233 1.41 21.98 -3.27
C PRO A 233 1.37 23.15 -4.26
N THR A 234 1.45 22.84 -5.55
CA THR A 234 1.17 23.79 -6.64
C THR A 234 -0.16 23.40 -7.29
N PHE A 235 -1.17 24.27 -7.21
CA PHE A 235 -2.43 24.11 -7.93
C PHE A 235 -2.31 24.76 -9.32
N GLY A 236 -2.24 23.95 -10.37
CA GLY A 236 -2.14 24.41 -11.76
C GLY A 236 -3.47 24.28 -12.50
N SER A 237 -3.77 25.23 -13.39
CA SER A 237 -4.90 25.17 -14.33
C SER A 237 -4.47 25.77 -15.66
N THR A 238 -4.89 25.18 -16.77
CA THR A 238 -4.67 25.75 -18.12
C THR A 238 -5.57 26.96 -18.39
N ASN A 239 -6.67 27.10 -17.65
CA ASN A 239 -7.57 28.24 -17.69
C ASN A 239 -7.33 29.18 -16.50
N ALA A 240 -7.69 30.46 -16.64
CA ALA A 240 -7.72 31.40 -15.51
C ALA A 240 -8.79 30.97 -14.49
N VAL A 241 -8.37 30.63 -13.28
CA VAL A 241 -9.24 30.22 -12.17
C VAL A 241 -8.83 30.99 -10.93
N THR A 242 -9.81 31.56 -10.22
CA THR A 242 -9.61 32.19 -8.91
C THR A 242 -10.03 31.20 -7.82
N ILE A 243 -9.11 30.85 -6.93
CA ILE A 243 -9.37 30.05 -5.73
C ILE A 243 -9.29 31.00 -4.53
N THR A 244 -10.43 31.27 -3.89
CA THR A 244 -10.53 32.24 -2.78
C THR A 244 -9.82 31.71 -1.52
N ASP A 245 -10.01 30.44 -1.20
CA ASP A 245 -9.39 29.79 -0.04
C ASP A 245 -8.67 28.52 -0.50
N ALA A 246 -7.35 28.48 -0.28
CA ALA A 246 -6.52 27.30 -0.54
C ALA A 246 -5.74 26.95 0.73
N ALA A 247 -5.69 25.66 1.05
CA ALA A 247 -4.98 25.18 2.22
C ALA A 247 -4.10 23.98 1.87
N THR A 248 -2.87 23.96 2.40
CA THR A 248 -2.00 22.77 2.37
C THR A 248 -2.57 21.64 3.24
N LEU A 249 -3.14 21.99 4.40
CA LEU A 249 -3.82 21.08 5.31
C LEU A 249 -5.19 21.66 5.66
N TYR A 250 -6.25 20.91 5.36
CA TYR A 250 -7.61 21.26 5.73
C TYR A 250 -8.12 20.30 6.82
N ILE A 251 -8.67 20.86 7.89
CA ILE A 251 -9.32 20.10 8.96
C ILE A 251 -10.77 20.57 9.00
N ALA A 252 -11.69 19.68 8.60
CA ALA A 252 -13.10 20.05 8.44
C ALA A 252 -13.76 20.43 9.77
N ASN A 253 -13.54 19.65 10.82
CA ASN A 253 -14.04 19.91 12.17
C ASN A 253 -13.37 18.99 13.20
N ALA A 254 -13.66 19.18 14.48
CA ALA A 254 -13.33 18.22 15.53
C ALA A 254 -14.17 16.92 15.42
N PRO A 255 -13.73 15.80 16.02
CA PRO A 255 -14.46 14.53 15.93
C PRO A 255 -15.90 14.59 16.49
N VAL A 256 -16.80 13.84 15.84
CA VAL A 256 -18.23 13.71 16.21
C VAL A 256 -18.48 12.36 16.89
N ALA A 257 -19.29 12.36 17.94
CA ALA A 257 -19.70 11.15 18.66
C ALA A 257 -20.64 10.28 17.81
N GLY A 258 -20.34 8.97 17.71
CA GLY A 258 -21.31 7.97 17.23
C GLY A 258 -22.30 7.57 18.34
N THR A 259 -23.28 6.72 18.02
CA THR A 259 -24.41 6.36 18.92
C THR A 259 -24.00 5.98 20.35
N ASN A 260 -22.90 5.26 20.53
CA ASN A 260 -22.48 4.72 21.84
C ASN A 260 -21.16 5.33 22.34
N ILE A 261 -20.79 6.53 21.89
CA ILE A 261 -19.56 7.22 22.30
C ILE A 261 -19.93 8.57 22.90
N THR A 262 -19.36 8.91 24.06
CA THR A 262 -19.43 10.26 24.63
C THR A 262 -18.09 10.94 24.49
N LEU A 263 -18.02 12.04 23.75
CA LEU A 263 -16.82 12.87 23.65
C LEU A 263 -16.99 14.09 24.57
N THR A 264 -16.21 14.15 25.65
CA THR A 264 -16.28 15.27 26.62
C THR A 264 -15.46 16.47 26.18
N ARG A 265 -14.45 16.26 25.33
CA ARG A 265 -13.62 17.28 24.71
C ARG A 265 -13.24 16.82 23.30
N SER A 266 -13.65 17.58 22.30
CA SER A 266 -13.27 17.34 20.89
C SER A 266 -12.38 18.49 20.42
N HIS A 267 -11.23 18.14 19.83
CA HIS A 267 -10.29 19.10 19.26
C HIS A 267 -10.07 18.76 17.79
N ALA A 268 -10.11 19.77 16.92
CA ALA A 268 -9.76 19.62 15.51
C ALA A 268 -8.24 19.42 15.34
N LEU A 269 -7.45 20.14 16.13
CA LEU A 269 -6.01 20.02 16.24
C LEU A 269 -5.62 20.01 17.72
N TRP A 270 -4.82 19.03 18.16
CA TRP A 270 -4.36 18.93 19.54
C TRP A 270 -2.86 18.66 19.59
N VAL A 271 -2.12 19.58 20.21
CA VAL A 271 -0.71 19.41 20.58
C VAL A 271 -0.67 19.23 22.09
N ALA A 272 -0.29 18.03 22.55
CA ALA A 272 -0.41 17.66 23.96
C ALA A 272 0.59 18.40 24.87
N ALA A 273 1.78 18.71 24.36
CA ALA A 273 2.85 19.43 25.05
C ALA A 273 3.87 19.96 24.04
N GLY A 274 4.80 20.80 24.51
CA GLY A 274 5.86 21.41 23.70
C GLY A 274 5.45 22.71 23.01
N ASP A 275 6.44 23.41 22.49
CA ASP A 275 6.23 24.69 21.82
C ASP A 275 5.71 24.51 20.40
N SER A 276 4.81 25.41 19.97
CA SER A 276 4.32 25.49 18.60
C SER A 276 4.75 26.82 17.99
N ILE A 277 5.34 26.78 16.79
CA ILE A 277 5.83 27.97 16.08
C ILE A 277 4.96 28.24 14.87
N PHE A 278 4.40 29.45 14.79
CA PHE A 278 3.74 29.99 13.61
C PHE A 278 4.55 31.19 13.11
N ALA A 279 5.40 30.98 12.11
CA ALA A 279 6.22 32.06 11.54
C ALA A 279 5.36 33.10 10.76
N GLY A 280 4.24 32.65 10.21
CA GLY A 280 3.23 33.47 9.54
C GLY A 280 2.25 34.15 10.50
N ASN A 281 1.17 34.68 9.95
CA ASN A 281 0.09 35.26 10.74
C ASN A 281 -0.90 34.16 11.19
N VAL A 282 -1.38 34.26 12.41
CA VAL A 282 -2.42 33.37 12.97
C VAL A 282 -3.71 34.16 13.10
N GLY A 283 -4.73 33.76 12.35
CA GLY A 283 -6.09 34.28 12.47
C GLY A 283 -6.94 33.36 13.34
N ILE A 284 -7.64 33.92 14.34
CA ILE A 284 -8.66 33.24 15.12
C ILE A 284 -9.99 33.95 14.85
N GLY A 285 -10.92 33.27 14.15
CA GLY A 285 -12.18 33.87 13.72
C GLY A 285 -12.07 34.80 12.50
N THR A 286 -10.90 34.83 11.83
CA THR A 286 -10.65 35.59 10.59
C THR A 286 -9.86 34.74 9.61
N THR A 287 -10.13 34.87 8.31
CA THR A 287 -9.39 34.20 7.23
C THR A 287 -8.33 35.09 6.59
N SER A 288 -8.22 36.36 7.01
CA SER A 288 -7.27 37.32 6.46
C SER A 288 -6.65 38.17 7.59
N PRO A 289 -5.82 37.57 8.47
CA PRO A 289 -5.21 38.30 9.57
C PRO A 289 -4.19 39.34 9.07
N GLY A 290 -4.39 40.61 9.46
CA GLY A 290 -3.52 41.74 9.16
C GLY A 290 -2.29 41.85 10.08
N GLY A 291 -2.28 41.14 11.21
CA GLY A 291 -1.16 41.06 12.16
C GLY A 291 -0.71 39.63 12.45
N LYS A 292 0.40 39.49 13.18
CA LYS A 292 0.97 38.17 13.55
C LYS A 292 -0.01 37.28 14.32
N LEU A 293 -0.81 37.88 15.19
CA LEU A 293 -1.96 37.24 15.81
C LEU A 293 -3.13 38.21 15.69
N GLU A 294 -4.21 37.78 15.04
CA GLU A 294 -5.45 38.53 14.98
C GLU A 294 -6.60 37.65 15.48
N VAL A 295 -7.35 38.16 16.46
CA VAL A 295 -8.54 37.51 16.98
C VAL A 295 -9.73 38.39 16.63
N SER A 296 -10.57 37.91 15.71
CA SER A 296 -11.86 38.53 15.44
C SER A 296 -12.87 38.01 16.47
N GLY A 297 -12.97 38.74 17.59
CA GLY A 297 -13.81 38.37 18.72
C GLY A 297 -13.17 38.69 20.07
N GLN A 298 -13.64 38.04 21.13
CA GLN A 298 -13.09 38.19 22.48
C GLN A 298 -11.85 37.33 22.66
N TYR A 299 -10.82 37.88 23.30
CA TYR A 299 -9.67 37.13 23.78
C TYR A 299 -9.68 37.13 25.32
N TYR A 300 -9.53 35.96 25.93
CA TYR A 300 -9.39 35.82 27.38
C TYR A 300 -7.98 35.37 27.70
N SER A 301 -7.23 36.19 28.45
CA SER A 301 -5.92 35.83 28.95
C SER A 301 -5.84 36.10 30.44
N THR A 302 -5.31 35.14 31.20
CA THR A 302 -5.03 35.30 32.63
C THR A 302 -3.93 36.35 32.88
N LYS A 303 -2.99 36.48 31.93
CA LYS A 303 -1.89 37.44 32.00
C LYS A 303 -1.45 37.84 30.60
N TYR A 304 -1.38 39.13 30.34
CA TYR A 304 -0.79 39.66 29.11
C TYR A 304 0.39 40.55 29.46
N THR A 305 1.59 40.12 29.04
CA THR A 305 2.82 40.89 29.18
C THR A 305 3.24 41.32 27.78
N ALA A 306 3.25 42.63 27.49
CA ALA A 306 3.95 43.13 26.32
C ALA A 306 5.32 43.68 26.74
N THR A 307 6.30 43.39 25.90
CA THR A 307 7.65 43.95 25.99
C THR A 307 7.74 45.34 25.34
N THR A 308 6.69 45.77 24.65
CA THR A 308 6.55 47.06 23.96
C THR A 308 5.24 47.74 24.36
N THR A 309 5.00 48.95 23.86
CA THR A 309 3.76 49.70 24.08
C THR A 309 2.55 48.91 23.55
N MET A 310 1.53 48.77 24.39
CA MET A 310 0.21 48.32 23.94
C MET A 310 -0.44 49.48 23.19
N ASP A 311 -0.68 49.33 21.91
CA ASP A 311 -1.42 50.33 21.16
C ASP A 311 -2.92 50.00 21.18
N TRP A 312 -3.71 50.82 21.87
CA TRP A 312 -5.17 50.75 21.86
C TRP A 312 -5.76 51.62 20.73
N ALA A 313 -5.03 51.77 19.62
CA ALA A 313 -5.29 52.70 18.52
C ALA A 313 -6.65 52.57 17.80
N ASN A 314 -7.45 51.53 18.03
CA ASN A 314 -8.82 51.47 17.52
C ASN A 314 -9.84 52.22 18.39
N GLY A 315 -9.39 53.19 19.20
CA GLY A 315 -10.24 54.25 19.77
C GLY A 315 -11.30 53.82 20.78
N ASN A 316 -11.49 52.52 21.01
CA ASN A 316 -12.36 51.98 22.06
C ASN A 316 -11.61 51.89 23.40
N VAL A 317 -10.97 52.98 23.81
CA VAL A 317 -11.01 53.30 25.24
C VAL A 317 -12.50 53.51 25.53
N PRO A 318 -13.13 52.89 26.55
CA PRO A 318 -14.56 53.10 26.81
C PRO A 318 -14.85 54.59 26.75
N ALA A 319 -15.64 55.01 25.75
CA ALA A 319 -15.76 56.42 25.36
C ALA A 319 -16.24 57.34 26.49
N THR A 320 -16.63 56.77 27.64
CA THR A 320 -16.60 57.44 28.92
C THR A 320 -16.26 56.44 30.03
N ALA A 321 -15.04 56.48 30.58
CA ALA A 321 -14.90 56.14 31.99
C ALA A 321 -15.63 57.25 32.76
N LYS A 322 -16.94 57.08 32.98
CA LYS A 322 -17.73 58.06 33.73
C LYS A 322 -17.19 58.09 35.15
N TRP A 323 -16.96 59.31 35.67
CA TRP A 323 -16.79 59.50 37.10
C TRP A 323 -17.94 58.82 37.85
N PRO A 324 -17.69 58.17 39.01
CA PRO A 324 -18.77 57.67 39.86
C PRO A 324 -19.80 58.80 40.08
N GLY A 325 -21.04 58.60 39.64
CA GLY A 325 -22.10 59.63 39.73
C GLY A 325 -22.28 60.53 38.50
N GLY A 326 -21.49 60.36 37.43
CA GLY A 326 -21.73 61.00 36.11
C GLY A 326 -21.43 62.50 36.01
N VAL A 327 -20.95 63.13 37.08
CA VAL A 327 -20.55 64.54 37.13
C VAL A 327 -19.03 64.59 37.36
N ALA A 328 -18.29 65.29 36.52
CA ALA A 328 -16.87 65.51 36.73
C ALA A 328 -16.65 66.38 37.98
N PRO A 329 -15.72 66.01 38.89
CA PRO A 329 -15.40 66.85 40.04
C PRO A 329 -14.83 68.21 39.60
N VAL A 330 -15.17 69.27 40.32
CA VAL A 330 -14.58 70.60 40.09
C VAL A 330 -13.13 70.58 40.57
N LEU A 331 -12.19 70.70 39.65
CA LEU A 331 -10.76 70.73 39.97
C LEU A 331 -10.34 72.16 40.32
N THR A 332 -10.07 72.43 41.59
CA THR A 332 -9.50 73.70 42.04
C THR A 332 -8.03 73.50 42.41
N SER A 333 -7.11 73.81 41.50
CA SER A 333 -5.69 73.85 41.83
C SER A 333 -5.10 75.19 41.39
N THR A 334 -4.14 75.69 42.17
CA THR A 334 -3.26 76.81 41.78
C THR A 334 -2.01 76.31 41.05
N ALA A 335 -1.92 75.02 40.76
CA ALA A 335 -0.79 74.39 40.10
C ALA A 335 -0.95 74.44 38.57
N SER A 336 0.15 74.65 37.86
CA SER A 336 0.15 74.80 36.39
C SER A 336 -0.18 73.53 35.60
N ALA A 337 -0.34 72.38 36.28
CA ALA A 337 -0.86 71.14 35.73
C ALA A 337 -1.54 70.32 36.83
N VAL A 338 -2.69 69.71 36.53
CA VAL A 338 -3.39 68.75 37.39
C VAL A 338 -3.44 67.43 36.64
N ASP A 339 -2.76 66.42 37.18
CA ASP A 339 -2.80 65.07 36.63
C ASP A 339 -3.99 64.31 37.24
N ILE A 340 -4.97 63.94 36.42
CA ILE A 340 -6.26 63.37 36.86
C ILE A 340 -6.19 61.84 36.98
N PHE A 341 -5.18 61.23 36.35
CA PHE A 341 -4.86 59.81 36.47
C PHE A 341 -3.40 59.67 36.91
N THR A 342 -3.16 59.37 38.17
CA THR A 342 -1.82 59.02 38.67
C THR A 342 -1.55 57.54 38.40
N PHE A 343 -0.65 57.24 37.46
CA PHE A 343 -0.11 55.90 37.28
C PHE A 343 0.90 55.61 38.40
N ALA A 344 0.44 55.09 39.54
CA ALA A 344 1.35 54.62 40.57
C ALA A 344 1.95 53.27 40.15
N SER A 345 3.26 53.23 39.86
CA SER A 345 3.97 51.96 39.72
C SER A 345 4.27 51.41 41.12
N ASP A 346 3.50 50.44 41.60
CA ASP A 346 3.74 49.76 42.89
C ASP A 346 4.58 48.48 42.74
N GLY A 347 5.13 48.22 41.54
CA GLY A 347 5.88 47.00 41.24
C GLY A 347 4.99 45.81 40.85
N THR A 348 3.67 45.95 40.87
CA THR A 348 2.72 44.93 40.41
C THR A 348 1.66 45.57 39.51
N ASN A 349 2.00 45.76 38.23
CA ASN A 349 1.10 46.31 37.20
C ASN A 349 -0.25 45.57 37.15
N LEU A 350 -1.24 46.12 37.85
CA LEU A 350 -2.65 45.91 37.62
C LEU A 350 -3.25 47.29 37.39
N LEU A 351 -3.95 47.45 36.26
CA LEU A 351 -4.88 48.56 36.04
C LEU A 351 -5.98 48.47 37.11
N ASN A 352 -5.72 49.00 38.30
CA ASN A 352 -6.72 49.13 39.34
C ASN A 352 -7.39 50.49 39.17
N LEU A 353 -8.57 50.52 38.55
CA LEU A 353 -9.41 51.72 38.56
C LEU A 353 -10.11 51.84 39.92
N GLY A 354 -9.31 51.97 40.97
CA GLY A 354 -9.76 52.23 42.33
C GLY A 354 -9.90 53.72 42.52
N PHE A 355 -11.13 54.25 42.47
CA PHE A 355 -11.37 55.63 42.88
C PHE A 355 -11.13 55.73 44.39
N ALA A 356 -10.13 56.52 44.79
CA ALA A 356 -9.96 56.90 46.18
C ALA A 356 -11.22 57.67 46.60
N ALA A 357 -11.96 57.13 47.57
CA ALA A 357 -13.00 57.89 48.24
C ALA A 357 -12.32 58.99 49.05
N ASP A 358 -12.48 60.24 48.63
CA ASP A 358 -11.98 61.37 49.41
C ASP A 358 -12.64 61.38 50.78
N VAL A 359 -11.77 61.42 51.78
CA VAL A 359 -12.06 61.68 53.17
C VAL A 359 -12.70 63.07 53.29
N LYS A 360 -13.86 63.13 53.95
CA LYS A 360 -14.28 64.31 54.70
C LYS A 360 -14.37 63.95 56.17
#